data_AF-A0A1C1CCJ2-F1
#
_entry.id   AF-A0A1C1CCJ2-F1
#
_cell.length_a   1.000
_cell.length_b   1.000
_cell.length_c   1.000
_cell.angle_alpha   90.00
_cell.angle_beta   90.00
_cell.angle_gamma   90.00
#
_symmetry.space_group_name_H-M   'P 1'
#
loop_
_entity.id
_entity.type
_entity.pdbx_description
1 polymer ?
#
loop_
_entity_poly.entity_id
_entity_poly.type
_entity_poly.pdbx_seq_one_letter_code
_entity_poly.pdbx_strand_id
1 'polypeptide(L)'
;MHFNYTADSLFLEPPHSHDPSNVSHVAALPADMLSQLPEPVQNALWTLQESTSVVYASYLRLQALLDERFDRLTPLPGMPGSYSETSFFNYINAVSAERAYLLQDAHPDWKHKARLAGLLSPNSPYANIPVTYRGQSMTVAEWMQQLSAAEELWIQSARDAVLPDFEGTVLEYQSQSELESESESATPSEASFSEDDRCWGANAPVGVVRKLPDAVKPQIGHAQPQLHPHELGPERIVQALQAL
;
A
#
# COMPACT_ATOMS: atom_id res chain seq x y z
N MET A 1 24.75 22.42 -18.80
CA MET A 1 24.47 21.23 -17.97
C MET A 1 23.02 21.33 -17.55
N HIS A 2 22.14 20.53 -18.14
CA HIS A 2 20.73 20.50 -17.74
C HIS A 2 20.63 19.56 -16.54
N PHE A 3 20.45 20.12 -15.35
CA PHE A 3 20.09 19.34 -14.18
C PHE A 3 18.59 19.01 -14.32
N ASN A 4 18.29 17.74 -14.62
CA ASN A 4 16.93 17.23 -14.53
C ASN A 4 16.53 17.19 -13.05
N TYR A 5 15.96 18.29 -12.56
CA TYR A 5 15.31 18.38 -11.24
C TYR A 5 13.93 17.68 -11.26
N THR A 6 13.89 16.42 -11.66
CA THR A 6 12.66 15.60 -11.59
C THR A 6 12.28 15.21 -10.16
N ALA A 7 13.13 15.48 -9.17
CA ALA A 7 12.90 15.11 -7.78
C ALA A 7 11.98 16.11 -7.03
N ASP A 8 11.89 17.38 -7.43
CA ASP A 8 11.15 18.39 -6.66
C ASP A 8 9.64 18.44 -6.96
N SER A 9 9.20 17.96 -8.13
CA SER A 9 7.77 17.99 -8.48
C SER A 9 6.93 16.98 -7.71
N LEU A 10 7.52 15.84 -7.33
CA LEU A 10 6.84 14.82 -6.51
C LEU A 10 6.65 15.25 -5.05
N PHE A 11 7.33 16.31 -4.61
CA PHE A 11 7.21 16.84 -3.24
C PHE A 11 5.96 17.72 -3.05
N LEU A 12 5.40 18.28 -4.13
CA LEU A 12 4.35 19.30 -4.06
C LEU A 12 2.97 18.87 -4.58
N GLU A 13 2.87 17.80 -5.36
CA GLU A 13 1.56 17.27 -5.72
C GLU A 13 1.04 16.43 -4.55
N PRO A 14 -0.16 16.71 -3.98
CA PRO A 14 -0.83 15.68 -3.19
C PRO A 14 -1.05 14.52 -4.17
N PRO A 15 -0.35 13.38 -4.07
CA PRO A 15 -0.27 12.40 -5.15
C PRO A 15 -1.54 11.55 -5.28
N HIS A 16 -2.68 12.05 -4.82
CA HIS A 16 -3.91 11.29 -4.75
C HIS A 16 -4.80 11.68 -5.92
N SER A 17 -4.62 11.00 -7.05
CA SER A 17 -5.76 10.66 -7.90
C SER A 17 -6.66 9.74 -7.06
N HIS A 18 -7.48 10.33 -6.19
CA HIS A 18 -8.47 9.59 -5.44
C HIS A 18 -9.70 9.43 -6.32
N ASP A 19 -10.06 8.18 -6.58
CA ASP A 19 -11.34 7.85 -7.18
C ASP A 19 -12.26 7.37 -6.06
N PRO A 20 -13.37 8.07 -5.76
CA PRO A 20 -14.38 7.60 -4.81
C PRO A 20 -14.91 6.20 -5.12
N SER A 21 -14.78 5.74 -6.37
CA SER A 21 -15.10 4.38 -6.79
C SER A 21 -14.14 3.34 -6.20
N ASN A 22 -12.88 3.71 -5.91
CA ASN A 22 -11.90 2.81 -5.30
C ASN A 22 -12.31 2.41 -3.89
N VAL A 23 -13.07 3.23 -3.18
CA VAL A 23 -13.66 2.89 -1.86
C VAL A 23 -15.13 2.53 -1.96
N SER A 24 -15.71 2.41 -3.16
CA SER A 24 -17.12 2.00 -3.29
C SER A 24 -17.38 0.67 -2.58
N HIS A 25 -16.39 -0.22 -2.60
CA HIS A 25 -16.41 -1.47 -1.89
C HIS A 25 -16.47 -1.32 -0.36
N VAL A 26 -16.10 -0.18 0.24
CA VAL A 26 -16.13 0.06 1.71
C VAL A 26 -17.17 1.11 2.11
N ALA A 27 -17.44 2.09 1.24
CA ALA A 27 -18.09 3.35 1.59
C ALA A 27 -19.31 3.70 0.74
N ALA A 28 -19.54 3.04 -0.41
CA ALA A 28 -20.72 3.35 -1.21
C ALA A 28 -21.94 2.61 -0.65
N LEU A 29 -22.96 3.37 -0.26
CA LEU A 29 -24.28 2.84 0.02
C LEU A 29 -25.02 2.55 -1.28
N PRO A 30 -25.88 1.50 -1.32
CA PRO A 30 -26.70 1.22 -2.49
C PRO A 30 -27.57 2.44 -2.88
N ALA A 31 -27.70 2.70 -4.19
CA ALA A 31 -28.45 3.84 -4.72
C ALA A 31 -29.91 3.88 -4.24
N ASP A 32 -30.55 2.71 -4.14
CA ASP A 32 -31.93 2.56 -3.64
C ASP A 32 -32.08 3.08 -2.21
N MET A 33 -31.00 3.03 -1.41
CA MET A 33 -31.00 3.51 -0.04
C MET A 33 -30.72 5.00 0.05
N LEU A 34 -29.78 5.51 -0.75
CA LEU A 34 -29.54 6.96 -0.85
C LEU A 34 -30.85 7.69 -1.17
N SER A 35 -31.68 7.12 -2.05
CA SER A 35 -32.98 7.71 -2.42
C SER A 35 -34.00 7.83 -1.28
N GLN A 36 -33.85 7.06 -0.20
CA GLN A 36 -34.75 7.09 0.97
C GLN A 36 -34.33 8.13 2.01
N LEU A 37 -33.10 8.63 1.92
CA LEU A 37 -32.56 9.61 2.85
C LEU A 37 -32.88 11.04 2.39
N PRO A 38 -33.05 12.00 3.30
CA PRO A 38 -33.16 13.40 2.91
C PRO A 38 -31.90 13.87 2.18
N GLU A 39 -32.06 14.79 1.23
CA GLU A 39 -30.96 15.34 0.42
C GLU A 39 -29.76 15.84 1.26
N PRO A 40 -29.93 16.52 2.42
CA PRO A 40 -28.80 16.90 3.25
C PRO A 40 -27.97 15.71 3.77
N VAL A 41 -28.63 14.59 4.05
CA VAL A 41 -27.96 13.36 4.53
C VAL A 41 -27.25 12.68 3.36
N GLN A 42 -27.86 12.66 2.17
CA GLN A 42 -27.21 12.15 0.96
C GLN A 42 -25.93 12.92 0.64
N ASN A 43 -25.98 14.25 0.70
CA ASN A 43 -24.82 15.11 0.48
C ASN A 43 -23.72 14.88 1.54
N ALA A 44 -24.10 14.71 2.81
CA ALA A 44 -23.16 14.41 3.87
C ALA A 44 -22.52 13.02 3.70
N LEU A 45 -23.27 12.03 3.22
CA LEU A 45 -22.77 10.71 2.88
C LEU A 45 -21.83 10.73 1.68
N TRP A 46 -22.16 11.50 0.64
CA TRP A 46 -21.29 11.68 -0.52
C TRP A 46 -19.94 12.27 -0.11
N THR A 47 -19.96 13.36 0.64
CA THR A 47 -18.72 14.00 1.13
C THR A 47 -17.93 13.08 2.06
N LEU A 48 -18.60 12.26 2.87
CA LEU A 48 -17.96 11.21 3.67
C LEU A 48 -17.30 10.14 2.79
N GLN A 49 -17.94 9.70 1.70
CA GLN A 49 -17.37 8.76 0.75
C GLN A 49 -16.13 9.34 0.08
N GLU A 50 -16.18 10.60 -0.36
CA GLU A 50 -15.01 11.30 -0.92
C GLU A 50 -13.87 11.36 0.10
N SER A 51 -14.15 11.75 1.35
CA SER A 51 -13.14 11.79 2.40
C SER A 51 -12.56 10.41 2.72
N THR A 52 -13.41 9.38 2.75
CA THR A 52 -12.96 7.99 2.93
C THR A 52 -12.02 7.59 1.80
N SER A 53 -12.31 8.01 0.56
CA SER A 53 -11.45 7.73 -0.60
C SER A 53 -10.07 8.36 -0.47
N VAL A 54 -9.99 9.56 0.10
CA VAL A 54 -8.73 10.25 0.38
C VAL A 54 -7.93 9.51 1.45
N VAL A 55 -8.57 9.17 2.58
CA VAL A 55 -7.91 8.40 3.66
C VAL A 55 -7.38 7.06 3.14
N TYR A 56 -8.20 6.34 2.38
CA TYR A 56 -7.80 5.04 1.82
C TYR A 56 -6.68 5.16 0.80
N ALA A 57 -6.75 6.13 -0.11
CA ALA A 57 -5.71 6.36 -1.12
C ALA A 57 -4.38 6.74 -0.46
N SER A 58 -4.42 7.60 0.56
CA SER A 58 -3.25 7.99 1.34
C SER A 58 -2.66 6.82 2.13
N TYR A 59 -3.51 5.99 2.74
CA TYR A 59 -3.08 4.75 3.38
C TYR A 59 -2.37 3.80 2.42
N LEU A 60 -2.96 3.51 1.25
CA LEU A 60 -2.34 2.66 0.24
C LEU A 60 -1.01 3.24 -0.27
N ARG A 61 -0.96 4.56 -0.44
CA ARG A 61 0.27 5.25 -0.84
C ARG A 61 1.36 5.10 0.20
N LEU A 62 1.03 5.23 1.48
CA LEU A 62 1.99 5.03 2.57
C LEU A 62 2.54 3.60 2.57
N GLN A 63 1.67 2.59 2.40
CA GLN A 63 2.13 1.20 2.31
C GLN A 63 3.06 0.99 1.11
N ALA A 64 2.66 1.47 -0.07
CA ALA A 64 3.48 1.37 -1.28
C ALA A 64 4.85 2.05 -1.08
N LEU A 65 4.89 3.23 -0.47
CA LEU A 65 6.15 3.91 -0.18
C LEU A 65 7.05 3.08 0.75
N LEU A 66 6.50 2.49 1.81
CA LEU A 66 7.26 1.64 2.74
C LEU A 66 7.81 0.37 2.06
N ASP A 67 7.03 -0.21 1.15
CA ASP A 67 7.43 -1.39 0.36
C ASP A 67 8.52 -1.04 -0.66
N GLU A 68 8.49 0.17 -1.22
CA GLU A 68 9.48 0.68 -2.18
C GLU A 68 10.87 0.99 -1.56
N ARG A 69 11.08 0.78 -0.24
CA ARG A 69 12.32 1.22 0.46
C ARG A 69 13.61 0.77 -0.21
N PHE A 70 13.63 -0.44 -0.80
CA PHE A 70 14.79 -0.97 -1.50
C PHE A 70 14.97 -0.38 -2.90
N ASP A 71 13.87 -0.18 -3.64
CA ASP A 71 13.90 0.48 -4.95
C ASP A 71 14.38 1.93 -4.86
N ARG A 72 14.27 2.53 -3.66
CA ARG A 72 14.71 3.89 -3.35
C ARG A 72 16.17 3.98 -2.95
N LEU A 73 16.87 2.85 -2.75
CA LEU A 73 18.33 2.83 -2.58
C LEU A 73 19.02 3.09 -3.93
N THR A 74 19.55 4.30 -4.10
CA THR A 74 20.27 4.68 -5.33
C THR A 74 21.77 4.32 -5.22
N PRO A 75 22.31 3.42 -6.05
CA PRO A 75 23.74 3.06 -5.99
C PRO A 75 24.65 4.24 -6.34
N LEU A 76 25.78 4.37 -5.64
CA LEU A 76 26.80 5.37 -5.94
C LEU A 76 27.71 4.92 -7.09
N PRO A 77 27.97 5.78 -8.10
CA PRO A 77 28.84 5.44 -9.21
C PRO A 77 30.26 5.09 -8.75
N GLY A 78 30.77 3.93 -9.16
CA GLY A 78 32.14 3.49 -8.87
C GLY A 78 32.36 2.94 -7.45
N MET A 79 31.33 2.83 -6.63
CA MET A 79 31.40 2.26 -5.28
C MET A 79 30.35 1.16 -5.11
N PRO A 80 30.65 -0.09 -5.53
CA PRO A 80 29.75 -1.22 -5.36
C PRO A 80 29.34 -1.40 -3.89
N GLY A 81 28.05 -1.63 -3.64
CA GLY A 81 27.50 -1.79 -2.29
C GLY A 81 27.31 -0.48 -1.50
N SER A 82 27.63 0.68 -2.07
CA SER A 82 27.39 1.99 -1.45
C SER A 82 26.19 2.69 -2.09
N TYR A 83 25.33 3.31 -1.27
CA TYR A 83 24.09 3.96 -1.70
C TYR A 83 24.07 5.45 -1.34
N SER A 84 23.28 6.24 -2.07
CA SER A 84 23.13 7.67 -1.82
C SER A 84 22.19 7.93 -0.66
N GLU A 85 22.77 8.33 0.48
CA GLU A 85 22.03 8.79 1.65
C GLU A 85 21.13 10.00 1.32
N THR A 86 21.58 10.91 0.44
CA THR A 86 20.78 12.07 0.02
C THR A 86 19.51 11.66 -0.74
N SER A 87 19.60 10.69 -1.65
CA SER A 87 18.40 10.17 -2.34
C SER A 87 17.44 9.51 -1.35
N PHE A 88 17.98 8.74 -0.41
CA PHE A 88 17.18 8.07 0.61
C PHE A 88 16.50 9.06 1.56
N PHE A 89 17.19 10.14 1.95
CA PHE A 89 16.63 11.22 2.75
C PHE A 89 15.40 11.85 2.09
N ASN A 90 15.45 12.12 0.77
CA ASN A 90 14.31 12.65 0.03
C ASN A 90 13.13 11.67 0.02
N TYR A 91 13.40 10.37 -0.13
CA TYR A 91 12.39 9.33 -0.03
C TYR A 91 11.75 9.29 1.37
N ILE A 92 12.54 9.29 2.44
CA ILE A 92 12.02 9.30 3.82
C ILE A 92 11.20 10.56 4.12
N ASN A 93 11.56 11.71 3.57
CA ASN A 93 10.73 12.90 3.66
C ASN A 93 9.37 12.71 3.01
N ALA A 94 9.28 12.04 1.86
CA ALA A 94 8.01 11.72 1.21
C ALA A 94 7.17 10.74 2.06
N VAL A 95 7.78 9.68 2.61
CA VAL A 95 7.11 8.74 3.54
C VAL A 95 6.56 9.48 4.76
N SER A 96 7.39 10.36 5.34
CA SER A 96 7.03 11.16 6.52
C SER A 96 5.89 12.12 6.23
N ALA A 97 5.93 12.78 5.07
CA ALA A 97 4.89 13.71 4.63
C ALA A 97 3.56 13.00 4.40
N GLU A 98 3.56 11.84 3.73
CA GLU A 98 2.35 11.04 3.50
C GLU A 98 1.74 10.57 4.82
N ARG A 99 2.56 10.03 5.73
CA ARG A 99 2.11 9.63 7.07
C ARG A 99 1.55 10.82 7.84
N ALA A 100 2.21 11.97 7.79
CA ALA A 100 1.73 13.18 8.46
C ALA A 100 0.39 13.64 7.88
N TYR A 101 0.25 13.69 6.56
CA TYR A 101 -0.99 14.05 5.87
C TYR A 101 -2.15 13.15 6.29
N LEU A 102 -1.95 11.82 6.29
CA LEU A 102 -2.97 10.85 6.70
C LEU A 102 -3.45 11.11 8.13
N LEU A 103 -2.52 11.35 9.06
CA LEU A 103 -2.82 11.47 10.49
C LEU A 103 -3.30 12.86 10.91
N GLN A 104 -2.82 13.92 10.26
CA GLN A 104 -3.02 15.31 10.67
C GLN A 104 -4.08 16.03 9.84
N ASP A 105 -4.33 15.60 8.60
CA ASP A 105 -5.26 16.26 7.69
C ASP A 105 -6.42 15.33 7.29
N ALA A 106 -6.11 14.20 6.66
CA ALA A 106 -7.14 13.31 6.09
C ALA A 106 -8.04 12.70 7.18
N HIS A 107 -7.44 12.16 8.25
CA HIS A 107 -8.20 11.58 9.37
C HIS A 107 -9.10 12.61 10.09
N PRO A 108 -8.62 13.81 10.47
CA PRO A 108 -9.50 14.83 11.04
C PRO A 108 -10.62 15.30 10.10
N ASP A 109 -10.36 15.45 8.80
CA ASP A 109 -11.40 15.77 7.80
C ASP A 109 -12.48 14.68 7.75
N TRP A 110 -12.05 13.41 7.70
CA TRP A 110 -12.96 12.27 7.71
C TRP A 110 -13.82 12.26 8.97
N LYS A 111 -13.22 12.45 10.15
CA LYS A 111 -13.96 12.53 11.42
C LYS A 111 -14.97 13.67 11.44
N HIS A 112 -14.61 14.81 10.86
CA HIS A 112 -15.51 15.95 10.73
C HIS A 112 -16.72 15.59 9.86
N LYS A 113 -16.49 15.02 8.68
CA LYS A 113 -17.55 14.64 7.74
C LYS A 113 -18.41 13.49 8.24
N ALA A 114 -17.81 12.50 8.92
CA ALA A 114 -18.53 11.41 9.57
C ALA A 114 -19.49 11.93 10.65
N ARG A 115 -19.07 12.96 11.41
CA ARG A 115 -19.94 13.63 12.38
C ARG A 115 -21.08 14.39 11.69
N LEU A 116 -20.81 15.07 10.58
CA LEU A 116 -21.83 15.80 9.81
C LEU A 116 -22.89 14.87 9.21
N ALA A 117 -22.51 13.67 8.77
CA ALA A 117 -23.46 12.66 8.31
C ALA A 117 -24.45 12.26 9.43
N GLY A 118 -24.06 12.39 10.70
CA GLY A 118 -24.93 12.14 11.84
C GLY A 118 -25.33 10.66 12.02
N LEU A 119 -24.79 9.76 11.21
CA LEU A 119 -25.13 8.33 11.20
C LEU A 119 -24.42 7.53 12.30
N LEU A 120 -23.33 8.07 12.84
CA LEU A 120 -22.62 7.47 13.98
C LEU A 120 -23.38 7.61 15.31
N SER A 121 -24.41 8.48 15.37
CA SER A 121 -25.19 8.61 16.60
C SER A 121 -26.16 7.44 16.72
N PRO A 122 -26.17 6.70 17.85
CA PRO A 122 -27.17 5.65 18.09
C PRO A 122 -28.60 6.19 18.12
N ASN A 123 -28.76 7.51 18.29
CA ASN A 123 -30.05 8.19 18.29
C ASN A 123 -30.41 8.77 16.91
N SER A 124 -29.63 8.47 15.86
CA SER A 124 -29.94 8.91 14.52
C SER A 124 -31.25 8.26 14.05
N PRO A 125 -32.21 9.02 13.50
CA PRO A 125 -33.45 8.45 12.99
C PRO A 125 -33.20 7.49 11.81
N TYR A 126 -32.01 7.54 11.20
CA TYR A 126 -31.61 6.71 10.07
C TYR A 126 -30.81 5.47 10.48
N ALA A 127 -30.39 5.36 11.74
CA ALA A 127 -29.51 4.29 12.23
C ALA A 127 -30.08 2.89 11.94
N ASN A 128 -31.38 2.71 12.15
CA ASN A 128 -32.06 1.41 12.05
C ASN A 128 -32.63 1.11 10.66
N ILE A 129 -32.32 1.91 9.64
CA ILE A 129 -32.74 1.62 8.27
C ILE A 129 -32.01 0.35 7.81
N PRO A 130 -32.71 -0.72 7.40
CA PRO A 130 -32.08 -1.93 6.91
C PRO A 130 -31.54 -1.71 5.50
N VAL A 131 -30.37 -2.28 5.23
CA VAL A 131 -29.58 -2.12 4.00
C VAL A 131 -29.04 -3.48 3.61
N THR A 132 -28.97 -3.75 2.30
CA THR A 132 -28.21 -4.89 1.79
C THR A 132 -26.87 -4.40 1.31
N TYR A 133 -25.81 -4.75 2.03
CA TYR A 133 -24.46 -4.38 1.71
C TYR A 133 -23.64 -5.65 1.44
N ARG A 134 -23.07 -5.76 0.24
CA ARG A 134 -22.31 -6.95 -0.20
C ARG A 134 -23.05 -8.29 -0.02
N GLY A 135 -24.38 -8.28 -0.16
CA GLY A 135 -25.23 -9.45 0.01
C GLY A 135 -25.58 -9.79 1.46
N GLN A 136 -25.05 -9.05 2.44
CA GLN A 136 -25.45 -9.16 3.83
C GLN A 136 -26.51 -8.10 4.16
N SER A 137 -27.53 -8.50 4.92
CA SER A 137 -28.51 -7.56 5.47
C SER A 137 -27.96 -6.99 6.78
N MET A 138 -27.78 -5.67 6.83
CA MET A 138 -27.33 -4.93 8.01
C MET A 138 -28.11 -3.62 8.13
N THR A 139 -27.86 -2.82 9.14
CA THR A 139 -28.44 -1.48 9.31
C THR A 139 -27.44 -0.40 8.85
N VAL A 140 -27.92 0.82 8.61
CA VAL A 140 -27.04 1.97 8.33
C VAL A 140 -26.03 2.18 9.47
N ALA A 141 -26.44 1.97 10.72
CA ALA A 141 -25.54 2.06 11.86
C ALA A 141 -24.44 1.00 11.83
N GLU A 142 -24.78 -0.26 11.53
CA GLU A 142 -23.81 -1.35 11.39
C GLU A 142 -22.86 -1.11 10.22
N TRP A 143 -23.37 -0.67 9.06
CA TRP A 143 -22.53 -0.28 7.93
C TRP A 143 -21.55 0.84 8.31
N MET A 144 -22.03 1.89 8.98
CA MET A 144 -21.19 3.01 9.41
C MET A 144 -20.14 2.58 10.46
N GLN A 145 -20.50 1.62 11.31
CA GLN A 145 -19.57 1.02 12.26
C GLN A 145 -18.46 0.23 11.55
N GLN A 146 -18.81 -0.56 10.52
CA GLN A 146 -17.81 -1.25 9.68
C GLN A 146 -16.88 -0.25 8.98
N LEU A 147 -17.43 0.83 8.42
CA LEU A 147 -16.65 1.89 7.77
C LEU A 147 -15.68 2.55 8.77
N SER A 148 -16.14 2.82 9.99
CA SER A 148 -15.32 3.41 11.06
C SER A 148 -14.23 2.46 11.54
N ALA A 149 -14.53 1.16 11.64
CA ALA A 149 -13.53 0.15 11.97
C ALA A 149 -12.45 0.02 10.88
N ALA A 150 -12.84 0.07 9.60
CA ALA A 150 -11.90 0.07 8.48
C ALA A 150 -10.98 1.30 8.51
N GLU A 151 -11.56 2.47 8.74
CA GLU A 151 -10.81 3.72 8.87
C GLU A 151 -9.82 3.67 10.04
N GLU A 152 -10.29 3.24 11.21
CA GLU A 152 -9.46 3.12 12.41
C GLU A 152 -8.27 2.16 12.19
N LEU A 153 -8.47 1.07 11.45
CA LEU A 153 -7.39 0.16 11.06
C LEU A 153 -6.33 0.85 10.20
N TRP A 154 -6.73 1.62 9.19
CA TRP A 154 -5.79 2.35 8.32
C TRP A 154 -4.98 3.38 9.11
N ILE A 155 -5.65 4.11 9.99
CA ILE A 155 -5.00 5.11 10.85
C ILE A 155 -4.07 4.46 11.86
N GLN A 156 -4.48 3.34 12.46
CA GLN A 156 -3.64 2.62 13.41
C GLN A 156 -2.42 2.04 12.70
N SER A 157 -2.58 1.47 11.50
CA SER A 157 -1.46 1.01 10.68
C SER A 157 -0.50 2.16 10.34
N ALA A 158 -1.00 3.35 10.02
CA ALA A 158 -0.16 4.53 9.77
C ALA A 158 0.55 5.04 11.02
N ARG A 159 -0.05 4.92 12.22
CA ARG A 159 0.62 5.26 13.49
C ARG A 159 1.73 4.28 13.80
N ASP A 160 1.46 2.99 13.62
CA ASP A 160 2.38 1.90 13.95
C ASP A 160 3.46 1.69 12.89
N ALA A 161 3.31 2.31 11.71
CA ALA A 161 4.32 2.29 10.66
C ALA A 161 5.67 2.81 11.17
N VAL A 162 6.67 1.93 11.18
CA VAL A 162 8.05 2.27 11.46
C VAL A 162 8.68 2.79 10.17
N LEU A 163 9.21 4.01 10.22
CA LEU A 163 9.88 4.60 9.07
C LEU A 163 11.26 3.94 8.91
N PRO A 164 11.64 3.53 7.70
CA PRO A 164 12.93 2.90 7.46
C PRO A 164 14.07 3.90 7.69
N ASP A 165 15.13 3.46 8.36
CA ASP A 165 16.39 4.21 8.47
C ASP A 165 17.38 3.77 7.38
N PHE A 166 18.34 4.63 7.05
CA PHE A 166 19.23 4.41 5.91
C PHE A 166 20.14 3.20 6.15
N GLU A 167 20.88 3.18 7.25
CA GLU A 167 21.81 2.11 7.57
C GLU A 167 21.10 0.76 7.70
N GLY A 168 19.97 0.71 8.40
CA GLY A 168 19.14 -0.48 8.55
C GLY A 168 18.62 -1.01 7.23
N THR A 169 18.14 -0.13 6.34
CA THR A 169 17.64 -0.54 5.01
C THR A 169 18.77 -1.05 4.13
N VAL A 170 19.95 -0.44 4.17
CA VAL A 170 21.13 -0.91 3.42
C VAL A 170 21.58 -2.28 3.91
N LEU A 171 21.66 -2.49 5.23
CA LEU A 171 22.03 -3.78 5.81
C LEU A 171 21.00 -4.87 5.48
N GLU A 172 19.71 -4.55 5.60
CA GLU A 172 18.62 -5.45 5.24
C GLU A 172 18.72 -5.86 3.75
N TYR A 173 18.89 -4.88 2.86
CA TYR A 173 18.99 -5.13 1.42
C TYR A 173 20.21 -6.00 1.06
N GLN A 174 21.38 -5.71 1.65
CA GLN A 174 22.59 -6.50 1.44
C GLN A 174 22.39 -7.95 1.90
N SER A 175 21.81 -8.15 3.08
CA SER A 175 21.54 -9.50 3.61
C SER A 175 20.58 -10.31 2.74
N GLN A 176 19.55 -9.67 2.16
CA GLN A 176 18.63 -10.33 1.23
C GLN A 176 19.32 -10.71 -0.08
N SER A 177 20.15 -9.82 -0.63
CA SER A 177 20.87 -10.07 -1.88
C SER A 177 21.92 -11.19 -1.78
N GLU A 178 22.53 -11.36 -0.60
CA GLU A 178 23.45 -12.47 -0.33
C GLU A 178 22.71 -13.82 -0.29
N LEU A 179 21.54 -13.88 0.36
CA LEU A 179 20.71 -15.09 0.44
C LEU A 179 20.17 -15.55 -0.93
N GLU A 180 19.80 -14.59 -1.79
CA GLU A 180 19.39 -14.88 -3.17
C GLU A 180 20.55 -15.47 -3.98
N SER A 181 21.76 -14.92 -3.82
CA SER A 181 22.97 -15.39 -4.51
C SER A 181 23.39 -16.79 -4.08
N GLU A 182 23.27 -17.12 -2.79
CA GLU A 182 23.55 -18.46 -2.27
C GLU A 182 22.55 -19.49 -2.80
N SER A 183 21.28 -19.12 -2.92
CA SER A 183 20.21 -20.01 -3.41
C SER A 183 20.36 -20.36 -4.89
N GLU A 184 20.85 -19.43 -5.73
CA GLU A 184 21.16 -19.71 -7.14
C GLU A 184 22.39 -20.63 -7.32
N SER A 185 23.33 -20.60 -6.37
CA SER A 185 24.55 -21.41 -6.44
C SER A 185 24.37 -22.91 -6.10
N ALA A 186 23.16 -23.31 -5.67
CA ALA A 186 22.83 -24.69 -5.31
C ALA A 186 22.19 -25.50 -6.47
N THR A 187 22.52 -25.22 -7.73
CA THR A 187 22.21 -26.16 -8.83
C THR A 187 23.24 -27.29 -8.86
N PRO A 188 22.83 -28.57 -8.72
CA PRO A 188 23.76 -29.69 -8.68
C PRO A 188 24.44 -29.86 -10.03
N SER A 189 25.78 -29.97 -9.99
CA SER A 189 26.65 -30.31 -11.11
C SER A 189 26.22 -31.62 -11.78
N GLU A 190 25.40 -31.55 -12.83
CA GLU A 190 25.27 -32.62 -13.79
C GLU A 190 25.92 -32.22 -15.13
N ALA A 191 27.07 -32.86 -15.33
CA ALA A 191 27.65 -33.32 -16.58
C ALA A 191 27.78 -32.32 -17.75
N SER A 192 29.03 -31.87 -17.90
CA SER A 192 29.74 -31.57 -19.15
C SER A 192 28.99 -31.90 -20.43
N PHE A 193 28.48 -30.87 -21.11
CA PHE A 193 28.36 -30.89 -22.55
C PHE A 193 29.46 -30.02 -23.15
N SER A 194 30.32 -30.70 -23.91
CA SER A 194 31.54 -30.18 -24.49
C SER A 194 31.26 -29.13 -25.55
N GLU A 195 32.19 -28.19 -25.60
CA GLU A 195 32.40 -27.13 -26.56
C GLU A 195 32.26 -27.62 -28.02
N ASP A 196 31.39 -26.95 -28.79
CA ASP A 196 31.59 -26.81 -30.22
C ASP A 196 30.98 -25.48 -30.70
N ASP A 197 31.87 -24.48 -30.72
CA ASP A 197 32.24 -23.71 -31.91
C ASP A 197 31.18 -22.84 -32.62
N ARG A 198 31.57 -21.55 -32.74
CA ARG A 198 31.19 -20.55 -33.78
C ARG A 198 29.89 -19.76 -33.59
N CYS A 199 30.06 -18.47 -33.24
CA CYS A 199 29.74 -17.33 -34.12
C CYS A 199 29.75 -16.02 -33.32
N TRP A 200 30.93 -15.45 -33.08
CA TRP A 200 31.04 -14.09 -32.55
C TRP A 200 30.96 -13.08 -33.69
N GLY A 201 29.73 -12.71 -34.07
CA GLY A 201 29.42 -11.73 -35.09
C GLY A 201 28.42 -10.69 -34.59
N ALA A 202 28.94 -9.56 -34.13
CA ALA A 202 28.36 -8.21 -34.14
C ALA A 202 27.01 -7.92 -33.40
N ASN A 203 27.17 -7.23 -32.27
CA ASN A 203 26.46 -6.00 -31.87
C ASN A 203 24.92 -5.92 -31.99
N ALA A 204 24.24 -6.01 -30.85
CA ALA A 204 23.20 -5.05 -30.47
C ALA A 204 22.96 -5.08 -28.95
N PRO A 205 23.00 -3.95 -28.22
CA PRO A 205 22.63 -3.90 -26.82
C PRO A 205 21.12 -3.72 -26.73
N VAL A 206 20.41 -4.72 -26.23
CA VAL A 206 19.00 -4.56 -25.87
C VAL A 206 18.81 -5.10 -24.47
N GLY A 207 18.18 -4.24 -23.66
CA GLY A 207 18.11 -4.32 -22.21
C GLY A 207 17.73 -5.70 -21.68
N VAL A 208 18.28 -5.96 -20.51
CA VAL A 208 17.97 -7.10 -19.65
C VAL A 208 16.47 -7.05 -19.32
N VAL A 209 15.65 -7.68 -20.16
CA VAL A 209 14.30 -8.08 -19.81
C VAL A 209 14.46 -9.27 -18.88
N ARG A 210 14.52 -8.99 -17.57
CA ARG A 210 14.38 -10.02 -16.54
C ARG A 210 13.02 -10.68 -16.74
N LYS A 211 13.05 -11.92 -17.23
CA LYS A 211 11.89 -12.79 -17.38
C LYS A 211 11.49 -13.23 -15.98
N LEU A 212 10.28 -12.87 -15.54
CA LEU A 212 9.69 -13.32 -14.28
C LEU A 212 9.79 -14.87 -14.20
N PRO A 213 10.37 -15.44 -13.12
CA PRO A 213 10.46 -16.88 -12.97
C PRO A 213 9.07 -17.49 -12.71
N ASP A 214 8.80 -18.59 -13.41
CA ASP A 214 7.56 -19.35 -13.33
C ASP A 214 7.29 -19.81 -11.90
N ALA A 215 6.03 -19.62 -11.48
CA ALA A 215 5.50 -19.93 -10.17
C ALA A 215 5.76 -21.40 -9.76
N VAL A 216 6.80 -21.62 -8.95
CA VAL A 216 7.00 -22.89 -8.26
C VAL A 216 6.07 -22.95 -7.07
N LYS A 217 5.06 -23.81 -7.21
CA LYS A 217 4.04 -24.13 -6.22
C LYS A 217 4.69 -24.65 -4.92
N PRO A 218 4.37 -24.09 -3.74
CA PRO A 218 5.11 -24.36 -2.50
C PRO A 218 4.84 -25.78 -2.00
N GLN A 219 5.92 -26.55 -1.81
CA GLN A 219 5.87 -27.83 -1.11
C GLN A 219 5.82 -27.60 0.40
N ILE A 220 4.82 -28.24 0.99
CA ILE A 220 4.45 -28.25 2.41
C ILE A 220 5.51 -29.02 3.20
N GLY A 221 6.13 -28.37 4.19
CA GLY A 221 7.17 -28.98 5.02
C GLY A 221 7.46 -28.23 6.32
N HIS A 222 6.63 -28.47 7.32
CA HIS A 222 6.86 -28.44 8.77
C HIS A 222 7.96 -27.53 9.40
N ALA A 223 7.45 -26.59 10.21
CA ALA A 223 7.83 -26.30 11.59
C ALA A 223 9.12 -25.52 11.88
N GLN A 224 9.01 -24.21 12.11
CA GLN A 224 9.10 -23.59 13.44
C GLN A 224 8.59 -22.12 13.41
N PRO A 225 7.89 -21.64 14.45
CA PRO A 225 7.31 -20.30 14.47
C PRO A 225 8.32 -19.30 15.03
N GLN A 226 9.03 -18.58 14.16
CA GLN A 226 9.62 -17.31 14.56
C GLN A 226 8.63 -16.21 14.20
N LEU A 227 8.15 -15.52 15.23
CA LEU A 227 7.32 -14.32 15.11
C LEU A 227 8.05 -13.30 14.23
N HIS A 228 7.68 -13.19 12.95
CA HIS A 228 7.95 -12.01 12.15
C HIS A 228 6.86 -10.98 12.49
N PRO A 229 7.20 -9.86 13.16
CA PRO A 229 6.25 -8.78 13.32
C PRO A 229 6.19 -7.99 12.01
N HIS A 230 4.97 -7.73 11.54
CA HIS A 230 4.62 -6.75 10.49
C HIS A 230 4.82 -7.15 9.02
N GLU A 231 4.12 -8.20 8.57
CA GLU A 231 3.58 -8.23 7.19
C GLU A 231 2.08 -7.87 7.26
N LEU A 232 1.79 -6.57 7.39
CA LEU A 232 0.43 -6.01 7.27
C LEU A 232 0.14 -5.66 5.80
N GLY A 233 0.24 -6.66 4.92
CA GLY A 233 -0.09 -6.47 3.50
C GLY A 233 -1.59 -6.20 3.29
N PRO A 234 -1.96 -5.52 2.18
CA PRO A 234 -3.35 -5.19 1.84
C PRO A 234 -4.29 -6.42 1.78
N GLU A 235 -3.74 -7.60 1.50
CA GLU A 235 -4.50 -8.85 1.43
C GLU A 235 -5.13 -9.26 2.77
N ARG A 236 -4.44 -9.00 3.90
CA ARG A 236 -5.04 -9.27 5.22
C ARG A 236 -6.13 -8.26 5.58
N ILE A 237 -6.14 -7.06 5.00
CA ILE A 237 -7.24 -6.11 5.20
C ILE A 237 -8.47 -6.57 4.43
N VAL A 238 -8.32 -7.06 3.19
CA VAL A 238 -9.44 -7.66 2.46
C VAL A 238 -10.02 -8.83 3.27
N GLN A 239 -9.18 -9.67 3.86
CA GLN A 239 -9.63 -10.75 4.74
C GLN A 239 -10.26 -10.25 6.05
N ALA A 240 -9.67 -9.24 6.71
CA ALA A 240 -10.23 -8.67 7.93
C ALA A 240 -11.59 -8.01 7.68
N LEU A 241 -11.77 -7.36 6.53
CA LEU A 241 -13.05 -6.78 6.09
C LEU A 241 -14.05 -7.84 5.59
N GLN A 242 -13.60 -9.05 5.24
CA GLN A 242 -14.48 -10.18 4.92
C GLN A 242 -14.87 -10.99 6.17
N ALA A 243 -14.08 -10.89 7.25
CA ALA A 243 -14.30 -11.61 8.50
C ALA A 243 -15.22 -10.86 9.50
N LEU A 244 -15.55 -9.60 9.22
CA LEU A 244 -16.57 -8.80 9.92
C LEU A 244 -17.93 -8.93 9.20
#